data_AF-A0A952ETN8-F1
#
_entry.id   AF-A0A952ETN8-F1
#
_cell.length_a   1.000
_cell.length_b   1.000
_cell.length_c   1.000
_cell.angle_alpha   90.00
_cell.angle_beta   90.00
_cell.angle_gamma   90.00
#
_symmetry.space_group_name_H-M   'P 1'
#
loop_
_entity.id
_entity.type
_entity.pdbx_description
1 polymer ?
#
loop_
_entity_poly.entity_id
_entity_poly.type
_entity_poly.pdbx_seq_one_letter_code
_entity_poly.pdbx_strand_id
1 'polypeptide(L)'
;MSAVWKTKHGYRKVKQSPPDIKEAIEAARDISDDPAAQAEIAAALMGMPVEDVKREVMRAVAQRKMTERVATIARGGSKPAVVVERNTRRRVRVFDV
;
A
#
# COMPACT_ATOMS: atom_id res chain seq x y z
N MET A 1 -4.17 8.16 -23.97
CA MET A 1 -2.69 8.06 -23.91
C MET A 1 -2.27 6.79 -24.64
N SER A 2 -1.28 6.85 -25.53
CA SER A 2 -0.86 5.70 -26.33
C SER A 2 -0.19 4.63 -25.46
N ALA A 3 -0.49 3.35 -25.69
CA ALA A 3 0.10 2.19 -25.00
C ALA A 3 1.62 2.03 -25.24
N VAL A 4 2.20 2.90 -26.07
CA VAL A 4 3.56 2.84 -26.54
C VAL A 4 4.22 4.19 -26.30
N TRP A 5 5.35 4.19 -25.59
CA TRP A 5 6.21 5.34 -25.34
C TRP A 5 7.42 5.28 -26.27
N LYS A 6 7.58 6.29 -27.12
CA LYS A 6 8.79 6.49 -27.94
C LYS A 6 9.93 7.05 -27.07
N THR A 7 10.95 6.23 -26.84
CA THR A 7 12.18 6.64 -26.15
C THR A 7 13.32 6.80 -27.17
N LYS A 8 14.47 7.33 -26.75
CA LYS A 8 15.69 7.40 -27.59
C LYS A 8 16.20 6.02 -28.05
N HIS A 9 15.77 4.94 -27.40
CA HIS A 9 16.11 3.56 -27.73
C HIS A 9 14.97 2.81 -28.44
N GLY A 10 13.98 3.54 -28.96
CA GLY A 10 12.82 2.97 -29.64
C GLY A 10 11.56 2.92 -28.77
N TYR A 11 10.57 2.19 -29.27
CA TYR A 11 9.24 2.10 -28.70
C TYR A 11 9.20 1.12 -27.52
N ARG A 12 8.68 1.57 -26.37
CA ARG A 12 8.46 0.73 -25.17
C ARG A 12 6.98 0.63 -24.85
N LYS A 13 6.54 -0.55 -24.43
CA LYS A 13 5.19 -0.75 -23.88
C LYS A 13 5.11 -0.10 -22.50
N VAL A 14 4.05 0.65 -22.25
CA VAL A 14 3.79 1.26 -20.94
C VAL A 14 2.65 0.50 -20.26
N LYS A 15 2.90 0.02 -19.03
CA LYS A 15 1.83 -0.52 -18.19
C LYS A 15 0.98 0.65 -17.69
N GLN A 16 -0.30 0.62 -18.01
CA GLN A 16 -1.29 1.52 -17.42
C GLN A 16 -1.83 0.84 -16.16
N SER A 17 -1.64 1.48 -15.02
CA SER A 17 -2.28 1.09 -13.76
C SER A 17 -3.31 2.16 -13.42
N PRO A 18 -4.61 1.84 -13.43
CA PRO A 18 -5.63 2.79 -12.96
C PRO A 18 -5.40 3.08 -11.46
N PRO A 19 -5.79 4.27 -10.97
CA PRO A 19 -5.64 4.62 -9.57
C PRO A 19 -6.45 3.67 -8.68
N ASP A 20 -5.90 3.33 -7.52
CA ASP A 20 -6.61 2.52 -6.51
C ASP A 20 -7.33 3.43 -5.49
N ILE A 21 -8.41 2.92 -4.89
CA ILE A 21 -9.18 3.66 -3.87
C ILE A 21 -8.29 4.02 -2.68
N LYS A 22 -7.35 3.14 -2.32
CA LYS A 22 -6.39 3.38 -1.24
C LYS A 22 -5.49 4.58 -1.52
N GLU A 23 -5.01 4.71 -2.75
CA GLU A 23 -4.15 5.82 -3.17
C GLU A 23 -4.93 7.15 -3.11
N ALA A 24 -6.21 7.13 -3.51
CA ALA A 24 -7.09 8.30 -3.39
C ALA A 24 -7.35 8.69 -1.93
N ILE A 25 -7.53 7.71 -1.02
CA ILE A 25 -7.69 7.97 0.42
C ILE A 25 -6.41 8.55 1.02
N GLU A 26 -5.24 8.08 0.60
CA GLU A 26 -3.95 8.65 1.01
C GLU A 26 -3.79 10.09 0.54
N ALA A 27 -4.09 10.38 -0.74
CA ALA A 27 -4.04 11.73 -1.26
C ALA A 27 -5.05 12.68 -0.57
N ALA A 28 -6.26 12.20 -0.29
CA ALA A 28 -7.28 13.00 0.42
C ALA A 28 -6.87 13.33 1.86
N ARG A 29 -6.12 12.43 2.52
CA ARG A 29 -5.58 12.65 3.86
C ARG A 29 -4.54 13.77 3.90
N ASP A 30 -3.73 13.91 2.85
CA ASP A 30 -2.75 15.00 2.77
C ASP A 30 -3.42 16.38 2.63
N ILE A 31 -4.73 16.41 2.32
CA ILE A 31 -5.51 17.63 2.14
C ILE A 31 -6.37 17.94 3.39
N SER A 32 -6.93 16.93 4.06
CA SER A 32 -7.83 17.12 5.21
C SER A 32 -7.69 15.99 6.24
N ASP A 33 -7.83 16.32 7.52
CA ASP A 33 -7.87 15.37 8.64
C ASP A 33 -9.28 14.85 8.97
N ASP A 34 -10.33 15.50 8.47
CA ASP A 34 -11.72 15.10 8.72
C ASP A 34 -12.11 13.88 7.84
N PRO A 35 -12.54 12.74 8.42
CA PRO A 35 -12.90 11.55 7.65
C PRO A 35 -14.06 11.77 6.67
N ALA A 36 -15.00 12.67 6.97
CA ALA A 36 -16.12 12.95 6.06
C ALA A 36 -15.61 13.72 4.82
N ALA A 37 -14.85 14.80 5.03
CA ALA A 37 -14.19 15.52 3.95
C ALA A 37 -13.23 14.64 3.12
N GLN A 38 -12.46 13.75 3.77
CA GLN A 38 -11.59 12.80 3.07
C GLN A 38 -12.37 11.89 2.12
N ALA A 39 -13.55 11.42 2.54
CA ALA A 39 -14.39 10.56 1.71
C ALA A 39 -14.93 11.30 0.48
N GLU A 40 -15.32 12.56 0.62
CA GLU A 40 -15.77 13.39 -0.50
C GLU A 40 -14.66 13.66 -1.50
N ILE A 41 -13.46 14.02 -1.02
CA ILE A 41 -12.29 14.26 -1.87
C ILE A 41 -11.88 12.98 -2.60
N ALA A 42 -11.76 11.86 -1.90
CA ALA A 42 -11.37 10.59 -2.50
C ALA A 42 -12.43 10.10 -3.52
N ALA A 43 -13.71 10.31 -3.26
CA ALA A 43 -14.79 10.02 -4.21
C ALA A 43 -14.68 10.89 -5.47
N ALA A 44 -14.36 12.18 -5.32
CA ALA A 44 -14.13 13.08 -6.45
C ALA A 44 -12.89 12.68 -7.28
N LEU A 45 -11.81 12.23 -6.63
CA LEU A 45 -10.60 11.74 -7.31
C LEU A 45 -10.86 10.45 -8.11
N MET A 46 -11.70 9.57 -7.58
CA MET A 46 -11.98 8.25 -8.17
C MET A 46 -13.20 8.25 -9.11
N GLY A 47 -14.04 9.30 -9.09
CA GLY A 47 -15.27 9.37 -9.86
C GLY A 47 -16.34 8.36 -9.42
N MET A 48 -16.41 8.03 -8.13
CA MET A 48 -17.31 7.03 -7.55
C MET A 48 -18.21 7.62 -6.45
N PRO A 49 -19.30 6.95 -6.06
CA PRO A 49 -20.17 7.43 -4.99
C PRO A 49 -19.45 7.56 -3.65
N VAL A 50 -19.75 8.62 -2.91
CA VAL A 50 -19.14 8.89 -1.60
C VAL A 50 -19.41 7.76 -0.59
N GLU A 51 -20.59 7.14 -0.64
CA GLU A 51 -20.96 6.04 0.26
C GLU A 51 -20.05 4.81 0.13
N ASP A 52 -19.57 4.51 -1.08
CA ASP A 52 -18.65 3.39 -1.30
C ASP A 52 -17.26 3.67 -0.72
N VAL A 53 -16.84 4.93 -0.77
CA VAL A 53 -15.53 5.39 -0.27
C VAL A 53 -15.54 5.55 1.25
N LYS A 54 -16.64 6.01 1.84
CA LYS A 54 -16.81 6.19 3.30
C LYS A 54 -16.43 4.94 4.08
N ARG A 55 -16.87 3.76 3.61
CA ARG A 55 -16.55 2.47 4.24
C ARG A 55 -15.03 2.21 4.26
N GLU A 56 -14.35 2.45 3.15
CA GLU A 56 -12.91 2.24 3.04
C GLU A 56 -12.11 3.27 3.85
N VAL A 57 -12.56 4.54 3.89
CA VAL A 57 -11.96 5.57 4.75
C VAL A 57 -12.07 5.19 6.22
N MET A 58 -13.25 4.76 6.68
CA MET A 58 -13.44 4.31 8.07
C MET A 58 -12.55 3.12 8.41
N ARG A 59 -12.39 2.18 7.48
CA ARG A 59 -11.46 1.04 7.63
C ARG A 59 -10.01 1.51 7.75
N ALA A 60 -9.58 2.46 6.92
CA ALA A 60 -8.23 3.03 6.97
C ALA A 60 -7.96 3.76 8.30
N VAL A 61 -8.94 4.53 8.80
CA VAL A 61 -8.85 5.19 10.12
C VAL A 61 -8.74 4.17 11.25
N ALA A 62 -9.52 3.08 11.22
CA ALA A 62 -9.45 2.03 12.23
C ALA A 62 -8.09 1.30 12.24
N GLN A 63 -7.54 0.99 11.05
CA GLN A 63 -6.21 0.37 10.91
C GLN A 63 -5.11 1.27 11.48
N ARG A 64 -5.16 2.59 11.21
CA ARG A 64 -4.21 3.56 11.79
C ARG A 64 -4.23 3.54 13.32
N LYS A 65 -5.42 3.62 13.93
CA LYS A 65 -5.59 3.55 15.40
C LYS A 65 -5.01 2.26 15.98
N MET A 66 -5.15 1.13 15.27
CA MET A 66 -4.53 -0.13 15.68
C MET A 66 -2.99 -0.04 15.64
N THR A 67 -2.42 0.45 14.53
CA THR A 67 -0.96 0.58 14.39
C THR A 67 -0.34 1.52 15.42
N GLU A 68 -1.02 2.63 15.73
CA GLU A 68 -0.58 3.59 16.74
C GLU A 68 -0.56 2.97 18.14
N ARG A 69 -1.62 2.21 18.51
CA ARG A 69 -1.66 1.47 19.78
C ARG A 69 -0.51 0.49 19.93
N VAL A 70 -0.22 -0.29 18.88
CA VAL A 70 0.90 -1.24 18.90
C VAL A 70 2.24 -0.53 19.07
N ALA A 71 2.44 0.61 18.39
CA ALA A 71 3.65 1.41 18.52
C ALA A 71 3.81 1.98 19.96
N THR A 72 2.73 2.41 20.60
CA THR A 72 2.77 2.91 21.99
C THR A 72 3.10 1.78 22.98
N ILE A 73 2.53 0.59 22.81
CA ILE A 73 2.85 -0.59 23.64
C ILE A 73 4.33 -1.00 23.49
N ALA A 74 4.86 -0.94 22.26
CA ALA A 74 6.27 -1.27 21.98
C ALA A 74 7.28 -0.26 22.57
N ARG A 75 6.88 0.96 22.95
CA ARG A 75 7.75 1.93 23.64
C ARG A 75 8.01 1.57 25.10
N GLY A 76 7.24 0.62 25.67
CA GLY A 76 7.49 0.00 26.97
C GLY A 76 8.54 -1.11 26.88
N GLY A 77 9.78 -0.78 26.49
CA GLY A 77 10.99 -1.58 26.73
C GLY A 77 11.18 -2.93 26.03
N SER A 78 10.15 -3.57 25.48
CA SER A 78 10.29 -4.90 24.86
C SER A 78 9.95 -4.84 23.37
N LYS A 79 10.98 -4.81 22.53
CA LYS A 79 10.83 -5.13 21.10
C LYS A 79 10.61 -6.64 20.98
N PRO A 80 9.64 -7.14 20.18
CA PRO A 80 9.55 -8.56 19.92
C PRO A 80 10.82 -9.04 19.22
N ALA A 81 11.60 -9.91 19.88
CA ALA A 81 12.76 -10.54 19.28
C ALA A 81 12.29 -11.65 18.32
N VAL A 82 12.55 -11.47 17.02
CA VAL A 82 12.30 -12.50 16.01
C VAL A 82 13.62 -13.22 15.75
N VAL A 83 13.76 -14.44 16.26
CA VAL A 83 14.90 -15.32 15.95
C VAL A 83 14.55 -16.15 14.73
N VAL A 84 15.31 -15.97 13.63
CA VAL A 84 15.17 -16.78 12.42
C VAL A 84 16.35 -17.76 12.36
N GLU A 85 16.08 -19.04 12.59
CA GLU A 85 17.04 -20.10 12.30
C GLU A 85 17.01 -20.42 10.80
N ARG A 86 18.12 -20.20 10.10
CA ARG A 86 18.25 -20.56 8.67
C ARG A 86 18.89 -21.93 8.54
N ASN A 87 18.09 -22.94 8.18
CA ASN A 87 18.59 -24.26 7.83
C ASN A 87 19.06 -24.31 6.36
N THR A 88 20.35 -24.09 6.12
CA THR A 88 20.94 -24.30 4.80
C THR A 88 21.31 -25.77 4.63
N ARG A 89 20.38 -26.60 4.14
CA ARG A 89 20.70 -27.96 3.70
C ARG A 89 21.73 -27.88 2.56
N ARG A 90 22.90 -28.50 2.73
CA ARG A 90 23.93 -28.59 1.68
C ARG A 90 23.32 -29.31 0.47
N ARG A 91 23.34 -28.68 -0.72
CA ARG A 91 23.03 -29.40 -1.96
C ARG A 91 24.14 -30.40 -2.22
N VAL A 92 23.79 -31.67 -2.29
CA VAL A 92 24.69 -32.71 -2.82
C VAL A 92 24.86 -32.42 -4.31
N ARG A 93 26.10 -32.17 -4.72
CA ARG A 93 26.46 -31.99 -6.13
C ARG A 93 26.56 -33.39 -6.72
N VAL A 94 25.51 -33.83 -7.40
CA VAL A 94 25.57 -35.05 -8.22
C VAL A 94 26.41 -34.70 -9.44
N PHE A 95 27.56 -35.33 -9.58
CA PHE A 95 28.32 -35.31 -10.83
C PHE A 95 27.80 -36.48 -11.68
N ASP A 96 27.20 -36.20 -12.82
CA ASP A 96 26.95 -37.22 -13.85
C ASP A 96 28.30 -37.63 -14.46
N VAL A 97 28.49 -38.95 -14.61
CA VAL A 97 29.64 -39.63 -15.25
C VAL A 97 29.22 -40.08 -16.64
#